data_AF-A0A835DB25-F1
#
_entry.id   AF-A0A835DB25-F1
#
_cell.length_a   1.000
_cell.length_b   1.000
_cell.length_c   1.000
_cell.angle_alpha   90.00
_cell.angle_beta   90.00
_cell.angle_gamma   90.00
#
_symmetry.space_group_name_H-M   'P 1'
#
loop_
_entity.id
_entity.type
_entity.pdbx_description
1 polymer ?
#
loop_
_entity_poly.entity_id
_entity_poly.type
_entity_poly.pdbx_seq_one_letter_code
_entity_poly.pdbx_strand_id
1 'polypeptide(L)'
;MQETATASAMNGVSQNMDAGESSDFPAVSTHGGHFVQYNIFGNLFEITAKYRPPIMPIGRGAYGIVCSVFDSETNEMVAIKKIANAFDNHMDAKRTLREIKLLRHLDHENVLAIRDVIPPPLRREFSDVYITTELMDTDLHQIIRSNQDLSEEHCQYFLYQILRGLKYIHSANVIHRDLKPSNLLLNANCDLKIGDFGLARPTSENEFMTEYVVTRWYRAPELLLNSPDYTASIDVWSVGCIYMELMNRKPLFAGRDHVHQMRLLTELLGTPTESDLGFVRNDDAKRYIRQLPPHPRQPFAIIFPHVNPVAIDLIEKMLTFDPTKRITGICSLLLCYFDVVVDIMK
;
A
#
# COMPACT_ATOMS: atom_id res chain seq x y z
N MET A 1 10.79 23.37 22.30
CA MET A 1 9.50 24.10 22.29
C MET A 1 8.67 23.86 21.03
N GLN A 2 9.06 22.95 20.12
CA GLN A 2 8.32 22.66 18.87
C GLN A 2 7.80 21.22 18.74
N GLU A 3 8.11 20.29 19.66
CA GLU A 3 7.49 18.95 19.72
C GLU A 3 5.96 18.99 19.92
N THR A 4 5.42 20.11 20.42
CA THR A 4 3.99 20.29 20.62
C THR A 4 3.25 20.79 19.36
N ALA A 5 3.95 21.19 18.30
CA ALA A 5 3.32 21.73 17.08
C ALA A 5 2.98 20.64 16.05
N THR A 6 3.76 19.57 15.97
CA THR A 6 3.54 18.44 15.06
C THR A 6 2.36 17.55 15.49
N ALA A 7 2.18 17.34 16.80
CA ALA A 7 1.04 16.57 17.35
C ALA A 7 -0.33 17.29 17.18
N SER A 8 -0.33 18.61 16.97
CA SER A 8 -1.56 19.42 16.91
C SER A 8 -2.34 19.24 15.60
N ALA A 9 -1.71 18.77 14.52
CA ALA A 9 -2.34 18.68 13.20
C ALA A 9 -3.14 17.38 13.00
N MET A 10 -2.80 16.30 13.72
CA MET A 10 -3.46 14.99 13.56
C MET A 10 -4.63 14.73 14.51
N ASN A 11 -4.82 15.56 15.54
CA ASN A 11 -5.98 15.48 16.45
C ASN A 11 -7.34 15.67 15.74
N GLY A 12 -7.34 16.14 14.49
CA GLY A 12 -8.55 16.30 13.68
C GLY A 12 -9.00 15.05 12.91
N VAL A 13 -8.19 13.97 12.81
CA VAL A 13 -8.65 12.71 12.16
C VAL A 13 -9.40 11.84 13.15
N SER A 14 -9.04 11.89 14.43
CA SER A 14 -9.65 11.06 15.47
C SER A 14 -11.05 11.53 15.91
N GLN A 15 -11.64 12.55 15.28
CA GLN A 15 -12.92 13.14 15.73
C GLN A 15 -14.10 13.01 14.76
N ASN A 16 -14.03 12.18 13.73
CA ASN A 16 -15.21 11.83 12.91
C ASN A 16 -15.36 10.30 12.71
N MET A 17 -15.03 9.53 13.74
CA MET A 17 -15.81 8.32 14.03
C MET A 17 -16.82 8.73 15.09
N ASP A 18 -18.11 8.47 14.85
CA ASP A 18 -19.17 8.68 15.81
C ASP A 18 -18.71 8.38 17.23
N ALA A 19 -18.78 9.38 18.11
CA ALA A 19 -18.81 9.18 19.56
C ALA A 19 -20.18 8.58 19.94
N GLY A 20 -20.51 7.43 19.35
CA GLY A 20 -21.78 6.74 19.43
C GLY A 20 -21.54 5.26 19.69
N GLU A 21 -21.83 4.86 20.93
CA GLU A 21 -21.90 3.48 21.44
C GLU A 21 -20.59 2.70 21.49
N SER A 22 -20.13 2.42 22.73
CA SER A 22 -19.29 1.25 23.01
C SER A 22 -20.04 0.01 22.54
N SER A 23 -19.81 -0.41 21.29
CA SER A 23 -20.39 -1.65 20.77
C SER A 23 -19.64 -2.80 21.43
N ASP A 24 -20.09 -3.15 22.63
CA ASP A 24 -19.58 -4.30 23.37
C ASP A 24 -20.02 -5.55 22.60
N PHE A 25 -19.19 -6.02 21.66
CA PHE A 25 -19.46 -7.23 20.91
C PHE A 25 -19.45 -8.40 21.91
N PRO A 26 -20.57 -9.12 22.07
CA PRO A 26 -20.68 -10.16 23.10
C PRO A 26 -19.61 -11.22 22.87
N ALA A 27 -18.79 -11.43 23.91
CA ALA A 27 -17.68 -12.36 23.93
C ALA A 27 -18.13 -13.69 24.55
N VAL A 28 -17.94 -14.80 23.82
CA VAL A 28 -18.20 -16.15 24.32
C VAL A 28 -16.88 -16.87 24.48
N SER A 29 -16.59 -17.35 25.69
CA SER A 29 -15.42 -18.18 25.93
C SER A 29 -15.62 -19.57 25.32
N THR A 30 -14.64 -20.02 24.54
CA THR A 30 -14.67 -21.31 23.84
C THR A 30 -13.44 -22.15 24.18
N HIS A 31 -13.46 -23.44 23.81
CA HIS A 31 -12.31 -24.34 23.92
C HIS A 31 -11.67 -24.36 25.32
N GLY A 32 -12.48 -24.44 26.37
CA GLY A 32 -12.00 -24.54 27.76
C GLY A 32 -11.38 -23.23 28.30
N GLY A 33 -11.69 -22.08 27.71
CA GLY A 33 -11.15 -20.79 28.17
C GLY A 33 -9.93 -20.31 27.40
N HIS A 34 -9.41 -21.11 26.47
CA HIS A 34 -8.23 -20.75 25.68
C HIS A 34 -8.55 -19.77 24.55
N PHE A 35 -9.81 -19.72 24.10
CA PHE A 35 -10.27 -18.87 23.02
C PHE A 35 -11.49 -18.06 23.44
N VAL A 36 -11.71 -16.96 22.73
CA VAL A 36 -12.86 -16.07 22.85
C VAL A 36 -13.41 -15.83 21.46
N GLN A 37 -14.70 -16.07 21.29
CA GLN A 37 -15.41 -15.84 20.05
C GLN A 37 -16.31 -14.61 20.17
N TYR A 38 -16.19 -13.71 19.19
CA TYR A 38 -16.99 -12.51 19.05
C TYR A 38 -17.90 -12.65 17.83
N ASN A 39 -19.12 -12.12 17.91
CA ASN A 39 -19.99 -11.99 16.74
C ASN A 39 -19.93 -10.56 16.19
N ILE A 40 -19.07 -10.34 15.21
CA ILE A 40 -18.82 -9.02 14.63
C ILE A 40 -19.66 -8.88 13.37
N PHE A 41 -20.84 -8.25 13.52
CA PHE A 41 -21.80 -8.03 12.43
C PHE A 41 -22.17 -9.31 11.66
N GLY A 42 -22.42 -10.41 12.38
CA GLY A 42 -22.76 -11.71 11.80
C GLY A 42 -21.54 -12.57 11.43
N ASN A 43 -20.31 -12.07 11.63
CA ASN A 43 -19.08 -12.81 11.37
C ASN A 43 -18.49 -13.30 12.70
N LEU A 44 -18.38 -14.62 12.86
CA LEU A 44 -17.71 -15.22 14.00
C LEU A 44 -16.21 -14.91 13.94
N PHE A 45 -15.68 -14.28 14.97
CA PHE A 45 -14.29 -13.87 15.07
C PHE A 45 -13.70 -14.51 16.33
N GLU A 46 -12.94 -15.59 16.18
CA GLU A 46 -12.44 -16.41 17.28
C GLU A 46 -10.93 -16.24 17.44
N ILE A 47 -10.49 -15.73 18.59
CA ILE A 47 -9.10 -15.41 18.91
C ILE A 47 -8.69 -15.97 20.26
N THR A 48 -7.40 -16.08 20.53
CA THR A 48 -6.89 -16.58 21.81
C THR A 48 -7.24 -15.63 22.96
N ALA A 49 -7.48 -16.18 24.16
CA ALA A 49 -7.93 -15.43 25.34
C ALA A 49 -6.95 -14.37 25.87
N LYS A 50 -5.71 -14.33 25.38
CA LYS A 50 -4.75 -13.25 25.68
C LYS A 50 -5.18 -11.90 25.10
N TYR A 51 -5.95 -11.90 24.02
CA TYR A 51 -6.50 -10.69 23.40
C TYR A 51 -7.79 -10.31 24.14
N ARG A 52 -7.72 -9.25 24.95
CA ARG A 52 -8.79 -8.87 25.86
C ARG A 52 -9.71 -7.81 25.24
N PRO A 53 -11.02 -7.86 25.56
CA PRO A 53 -11.96 -6.82 25.14
C PRO A 53 -11.60 -5.45 25.74
N PRO A 54 -12.07 -4.35 25.12
CA PRO A 54 -13.00 -4.30 23.99
C PRO A 54 -12.34 -4.63 22.63
N ILE A 55 -13.10 -5.26 21.74
CA ILE A 55 -12.70 -5.46 20.34
C ILE A 55 -13.40 -4.40 19.48
N MET A 56 -12.63 -3.69 18.65
CA MET A 56 -13.18 -2.62 17.81
C MET A 56 -12.91 -2.93 16.34
N PRO A 57 -13.94 -3.10 15.50
CA PRO A 57 -13.77 -3.26 14.06
C PRO A 57 -13.24 -1.96 13.44
N ILE A 58 -12.05 -2.02 12.84
CA ILE A 58 -11.37 -0.86 12.23
C ILE A 58 -11.36 -0.90 10.70
N GLY A 59 -11.62 -2.07 10.10
CA GLY A 59 -11.62 -2.19 8.64
C GLY A 59 -12.42 -3.39 8.15
N ARG A 60 -12.99 -3.24 6.95
CA ARG A 60 -13.59 -4.33 6.18
C ARG A 60 -13.05 -4.28 4.75
N GLY A 61 -12.52 -5.40 4.27
CA GLY A 61 -11.95 -5.51 2.93
C GLY A 61 -12.36 -6.81 2.24
N ALA A 62 -11.86 -7.00 1.02
CA ALA A 62 -12.11 -8.19 0.22
C ALA A 62 -11.70 -9.50 0.91
N TYR A 63 -10.75 -9.45 1.84
CA TYR A 63 -10.20 -10.61 2.53
C TYR A 63 -10.76 -10.81 3.95
N GLY A 64 -11.65 -9.93 4.43
CA GLY A 64 -12.31 -10.09 5.72
C GLY A 64 -12.35 -8.83 6.59
N ILE A 65 -12.38 -9.04 7.90
CA ILE A 65 -12.54 -8.01 8.93
C ILE A 65 -11.21 -7.82 9.65
N VAL A 66 -10.87 -6.55 9.91
CA VAL A 66 -9.74 -6.15 10.75
C VAL A 66 -10.29 -5.51 12.01
N CYS A 67 -9.81 -5.97 13.17
CA CYS A 67 -10.21 -5.47 14.47
C CYS A 67 -9.00 -5.03 15.29
N SER A 68 -9.10 -3.92 16.02
CA SER A 68 -8.16 -3.58 17.07
C SER A 68 -8.56 -4.23 18.39
N VAL A 69 -7.58 -4.75 19.11
CA VAL A 69 -7.79 -5.40 20.42
C VAL A 69 -6.54 -5.24 21.28
N PHE A 70 -6.68 -5.33 22.61
CA PHE A 70 -5.57 -5.25 23.55
C PHE A 70 -4.90 -6.62 23.73
N ASP A 71 -3.59 -6.72 23.49
CA ASP A 71 -2.80 -7.91 23.84
C ASP A 71 -2.31 -7.80 25.29
N SER A 72 -2.81 -8.67 26.16
CA SER A 72 -2.45 -8.66 27.59
C SER A 72 -1.06 -9.22 27.91
N GLU A 73 -0.38 -9.87 26.96
CA GLU A 73 1.00 -10.35 27.15
C GLU A 73 2.00 -9.23 26.91
N THR A 74 1.78 -8.40 25.88
CA THR A 74 2.66 -7.29 25.52
C THR A 74 2.22 -5.94 26.11
N ASN A 75 0.99 -5.84 26.59
CA ASN A 75 0.33 -4.59 26.99
C ASN A 75 0.23 -3.54 25.86
N GLU A 76 0.02 -3.99 24.63
CA GLU A 76 -0.10 -3.13 23.46
C GLU A 76 -1.45 -3.32 22.75
N MET A 77 -1.92 -2.28 22.08
CA MET A 77 -3.02 -2.40 21.13
C MET A 77 -2.49 -2.97 19.81
N VAL A 78 -3.18 -3.96 19.25
CA VAL A 78 -2.80 -4.64 18.02
C VAL A 78 -3.95 -4.66 17.02
N ALA A 79 -3.65 -4.83 15.74
CA ALA A 79 -4.65 -5.06 14.70
C ALA A 79 -4.66 -6.55 14.31
N ILE A 80 -5.82 -7.19 14.37
CA ILE A 80 -6.01 -8.59 13.96
C ILE A 80 -6.85 -8.64 12.69
N LYS A 81 -6.25 -9.14 11.61
CA LYS A 81 -6.90 -9.38 10.32
C LYS A 81 -7.36 -10.83 10.26
N LYS A 82 -8.67 -11.06 10.14
CA LYS A 82 -9.25 -12.38 9.85
C LYS A 82 -9.33 -12.59 8.34
N ILE A 83 -8.71 -13.65 7.86
CA ILE A 83 -8.85 -14.18 6.49
C ILE A 83 -9.74 -15.42 6.57
N ALA A 84 -11.01 -15.25 6.19
CA ALA A 84 -11.99 -16.32 6.23
C ALA A 84 -11.74 -17.33 5.09
N ASN A 85 -11.94 -18.62 5.36
CA ASN A 85 -11.83 -19.69 4.36
C ASN A 85 -10.53 -19.62 3.53
N ALA A 86 -9.41 -19.37 4.20
CA ALA A 86 -8.12 -19.08 3.57
C ALA A 86 -7.58 -20.20 2.66
N PHE A 87 -8.15 -21.42 2.77
CA PHE A 87 -7.70 -22.62 2.07
C PHE A 87 -8.65 -23.09 0.95
N ASP A 88 -9.80 -22.43 0.74
CA ASP A 88 -10.77 -22.81 -0.31
C ASP A 88 -10.20 -22.63 -1.72
N ASN A 89 -9.43 -21.56 -1.91
CA ASN A 89 -8.76 -21.25 -3.17
C ASN A 89 -7.24 -21.33 -3.00
N HIS A 90 -6.61 -22.21 -3.79
CA HIS A 90 -5.15 -22.37 -3.79
C HIS A 90 -4.40 -21.05 -4.04
N MET A 91 -4.94 -20.15 -4.87
CA MET A 91 -4.33 -18.85 -5.13
C MET A 91 -4.34 -17.93 -3.90
N ASP A 92 -5.45 -17.93 -3.15
CA ASP A 92 -5.59 -17.10 -1.96
C ASP A 92 -4.79 -17.69 -0.79
N ALA A 93 -4.77 -19.02 -0.63
CA ALA A 93 -3.89 -19.71 0.31
C ALA A 93 -2.40 -19.37 0.07
N LYS A 94 -1.96 -19.37 -1.21
CA LYS A 94 -0.59 -18.98 -1.58
C LYS A 94 -0.32 -17.51 -1.27
N ARG A 95 -1.31 -16.61 -1.43
CA ARG A 95 -1.21 -15.19 -1.06
C ARG A 95 -1.08 -15.01 0.45
N THR A 96 -1.93 -15.65 1.25
CA THR A 96 -1.90 -15.60 2.71
C THR A 96 -0.58 -16.12 3.27
N LEU A 97 -0.11 -17.27 2.79
CA LEU A 97 1.19 -17.82 3.23
C LEU A 97 2.34 -16.89 2.86
N ARG A 98 2.30 -16.27 1.68
CA ARG A 98 3.31 -15.31 1.24
C ARG A 98 3.32 -14.07 2.12
N GLU A 99 2.16 -13.50 2.42
CA GLU A 99 2.01 -12.33 3.29
C GLU A 99 2.65 -12.62 4.67
N ILE A 100 2.31 -13.75 5.29
CA ILE A 100 2.88 -14.16 6.58
C ILE A 100 4.40 -14.35 6.49
N LYS A 101 4.91 -15.05 5.47
CA LYS A 101 6.34 -15.32 5.32
C LYS A 101 7.15 -14.03 5.12
N LEU A 102 6.64 -13.11 4.30
CA LEU A 102 7.33 -11.85 4.03
C LEU A 102 7.30 -10.91 5.24
N LEU A 103 6.15 -10.74 5.90
CA LEU A 103 6.06 -9.92 7.10
C LEU A 103 6.94 -10.45 8.24
N ARG A 104 7.15 -11.78 8.33
CA ARG A 104 8.08 -12.36 9.31
C ARG A 104 9.55 -12.21 8.95
N HIS A 105 9.86 -11.94 7.69
CA HIS A 105 11.24 -11.83 7.19
C HIS A 105 11.72 -10.38 7.13
N LEU A 106 10.81 -9.44 6.85
CA LEU A 106 11.11 -8.03 6.72
C LEU A 106 11.01 -7.35 8.09
N ASP A 107 12.08 -6.68 8.51
CA ASP A 107 12.16 -5.93 9.76
C ASP A 107 12.73 -4.53 9.48
N HIS A 108 11.84 -3.55 9.39
CA HIS A 108 12.18 -2.18 9.06
C HIS A 108 11.08 -1.22 9.53
N GLU A 109 11.45 -0.03 10.01
CA GLU A 109 10.50 0.95 10.57
C GLU A 109 9.35 1.30 9.63
N ASN A 110 9.63 1.44 8.32
CA ASN A 110 8.64 1.74 7.28
C ASN A 110 8.00 0.50 6.61
N VAL A 111 8.09 -0.67 7.24
CA VAL A 111 7.40 -1.90 6.85
C VAL A 111 6.53 -2.36 8.02
N LEU A 112 5.32 -2.85 7.74
CA LEU A 112 4.40 -3.31 8.77
C LEU A 112 4.98 -4.54 9.49
N ALA A 113 5.04 -4.50 10.82
CA ALA A 113 5.52 -5.61 11.64
C ALA A 113 4.38 -6.58 11.98
N ILE A 114 4.61 -7.87 11.73
CA ILE A 114 3.77 -8.94 12.25
C ILE A 114 4.12 -9.21 13.72
N ARG A 115 3.11 -9.29 14.56
CA ARG A 115 3.24 -9.56 16.01
C ARG A 115 2.94 -11.02 16.33
N ASP A 116 1.92 -11.59 15.70
CA ASP A 116 1.48 -12.95 15.97
C ASP A 116 0.71 -13.55 14.78
N VAL A 117 0.57 -14.88 14.77
CA VAL A 117 -0.36 -15.62 13.92
C VAL A 117 -1.12 -16.58 14.80
N ILE A 118 -2.43 -16.34 14.95
CA ILE A 118 -3.23 -17.06 15.94
C ILE A 118 -3.40 -18.52 15.49
N PRO A 119 -3.09 -19.50 16.36
CA PRO A 119 -3.29 -20.90 16.03
C PRO A 119 -4.79 -21.21 15.94
N PRO A 120 -5.21 -22.11 15.04
CA PRO A 120 -6.59 -22.59 15.04
C PRO A 120 -6.88 -23.36 16.34
N PRO A 121 -8.09 -23.25 16.92
CA PRO A 121 -8.45 -24.02 18.11
C PRO A 121 -8.31 -25.52 17.91
N LEU A 122 -8.65 -26.00 16.70
CA LEU A 122 -8.51 -27.39 16.29
C LEU A 122 -7.84 -27.48 14.92
N ARG A 123 -6.71 -28.20 14.83
CA ARG A 123 -5.93 -28.35 13.60
C ARG A 123 -6.72 -28.91 12.40
N ARG A 124 -7.72 -29.75 12.69
CA ARG A 124 -8.60 -30.38 11.69
C ARG A 124 -9.66 -29.43 11.12
N GLU A 125 -9.97 -28.34 11.83
CA GLU A 125 -10.99 -27.35 11.49
C GLU A 125 -10.33 -25.99 11.14
N PHE A 126 -9.12 -26.04 10.62
CA PHE A 126 -8.37 -24.84 10.25
C PHE A 126 -8.86 -24.28 8.92
N SER A 127 -9.93 -23.48 8.96
CA SER A 127 -10.48 -22.76 7.79
C SER A 127 -10.02 -21.30 7.74
N ASP A 128 -9.96 -20.65 8.89
CA ASP A 128 -9.69 -19.21 9.01
C ASP A 128 -8.28 -18.96 9.52
N VAL A 129 -7.62 -17.93 8.97
CA VAL A 129 -6.29 -17.49 9.39
C VAL A 129 -6.39 -16.11 10.00
N TYR A 130 -5.82 -15.92 11.18
CA TYR A 130 -5.77 -14.63 11.86
C TYR A 130 -4.33 -14.15 11.95
N ILE A 131 -4.07 -12.97 11.39
CA ILE A 131 -2.74 -12.33 11.39
C ILE A 131 -2.82 -11.11 12.30
N THR A 132 -1.96 -11.06 13.31
CA THR A 132 -1.83 -9.94 14.25
C THR A 132 -0.66 -9.06 13.82
N THR A 133 -0.88 -7.77 13.65
CA THR A 133 0.15 -6.76 13.35
C THR A 133 0.13 -5.66 14.39
N GLU A 134 1.13 -4.78 14.35
CA GLU A 134 1.01 -3.49 15.03
C GLU A 134 -0.25 -2.73 14.55
N LEU A 135 -0.84 -1.95 15.46
CA LEU A 135 -1.98 -1.10 15.16
C LEU A 135 -1.51 0.20 14.51
N MET A 136 -2.15 0.57 13.41
CA MET A 136 -1.98 1.86 12.73
C MET A 136 -3.32 2.58 12.75
N ASP A 137 -3.29 3.91 12.84
CA ASP A 137 -4.50 4.72 13.05
C ASP A 137 -5.34 4.85 11.76
N THR A 138 -4.69 4.95 10.61
CA THR A 138 -5.34 5.16 9.31
C THR A 138 -4.46 4.67 8.17
N ASP A 139 -4.93 4.85 6.94
CA ASP A 139 -4.14 4.69 5.72
C ASP A 139 -4.10 5.98 4.90
N LEU A 140 -3.18 6.06 3.94
CA LEU A 140 -3.01 7.24 3.09
C LEU A 140 -4.23 7.48 2.19
N HIS A 141 -5.01 6.45 1.83
CA HIS A 141 -6.24 6.62 1.05
C HIS A 141 -7.29 7.43 1.83
N GLN A 142 -7.47 7.14 3.11
CA GLN A 142 -8.38 7.91 3.98
C GLN A 142 -7.88 9.34 4.18
N ILE A 143 -6.57 9.53 4.39
CA ILE A 143 -5.98 10.86 4.52
C ILE A 143 -6.21 11.70 3.25
N ILE A 144 -5.96 11.14 2.06
CA ILE A 144 -6.18 11.82 0.77
C ILE A 144 -7.65 12.27 0.64
N ARG A 145 -8.60 11.45 1.08
CA ARG A 145 -10.05 11.75 1.00
C ARG A 145 -10.57 12.64 2.12
N SER A 146 -9.82 12.79 3.20
CA SER A 146 -10.18 13.67 4.30
C SER A 146 -10.08 15.14 3.90
N ASN A 147 -10.82 16.00 4.61
CA ASN A 147 -10.74 17.45 4.44
C ASN A 147 -9.52 18.07 5.13
N GLN A 148 -8.55 17.27 5.58
CA GLN A 148 -7.38 17.79 6.23
C GLN A 148 -6.39 18.34 5.23
N ASP A 149 -5.91 19.55 5.49
CA ASP A 149 -4.83 20.12 4.71
C ASP A 149 -3.52 19.37 4.98
N LEU A 150 -2.83 18.97 3.91
CA LEU A 150 -1.50 18.40 4.00
C LEU A 150 -0.52 19.46 3.50
N SER A 151 0.40 19.87 4.36
CA SER A 151 1.52 20.69 3.96
C SER A 151 2.43 19.92 3.01
N GLU A 152 3.21 20.65 2.22
CA GLU A 152 4.23 20.06 1.36
C GLU A 152 5.24 19.23 2.17
N GLU A 153 5.60 19.68 3.38
CA GLU A 153 6.49 18.96 4.30
C GLU A 153 5.93 17.59 4.70
N HIS A 154 4.62 17.47 4.98
CA HIS A 154 3.99 16.18 5.23
C HIS A 154 4.09 15.27 4.00
N CYS A 155 3.81 15.81 2.81
CA CYS A 155 3.90 15.05 1.57
C CYS A 155 5.33 14.55 1.29
N GLN A 156 6.32 15.41 1.53
CA GLN A 156 7.74 15.05 1.46
C GLN A 156 8.04 13.93 2.45
N TYR A 157 7.64 14.07 3.71
CA TYR A 157 7.92 13.06 4.74
C TYR A 157 7.32 11.69 4.40
N PHE A 158 6.08 11.64 3.90
CA PHE A 158 5.48 10.39 3.42
C PHE A 158 6.25 9.80 2.23
N LEU A 159 6.61 10.62 1.24
CA LEU A 159 7.41 10.17 0.10
C LEU A 159 8.75 9.57 0.55
N TYR A 160 9.44 10.23 1.46
CA TYR A 160 10.70 9.75 2.03
C TYR A 160 10.54 8.36 2.67
N GLN A 161 9.54 8.21 3.54
CA GLN A 161 9.30 6.96 4.26
C GLN A 161 8.93 5.80 3.32
N ILE A 162 8.11 6.06 2.29
CA ILE A 162 7.79 5.06 1.27
C ILE A 162 9.06 4.60 0.55
N LEU A 163 9.89 5.55 0.11
CA LEU A 163 11.12 5.25 -0.62
C LEU A 163 12.16 4.55 0.26
N ARG A 164 12.26 4.91 1.55
CA ARG A 164 13.12 4.25 2.54
C ARG A 164 12.67 2.80 2.76
N GLY A 165 11.38 2.56 2.95
CA GLY A 165 10.81 1.22 3.06
C GLY A 165 11.03 0.38 1.79
N LEU A 166 10.81 0.96 0.61
CA LEU A 166 11.06 0.24 -0.66
C LEU A 166 12.51 -0.10 -0.89
N LYS A 167 13.45 0.79 -0.54
CA LYS A 167 14.88 0.48 -0.60
C LYS A 167 15.20 -0.79 0.21
N TYR A 168 14.62 -0.93 1.40
CA TYR A 168 14.79 -2.13 2.22
C TYR A 168 14.14 -3.36 1.57
N ILE A 169 12.88 -3.28 1.16
CA ILE A 169 12.13 -4.38 0.50
C ILE A 169 12.88 -4.88 -0.75
N HIS A 170 13.35 -3.96 -1.61
CA HIS A 170 14.07 -4.28 -2.84
C HIS A 170 15.45 -4.87 -2.55
N SER A 171 16.13 -4.46 -1.47
CA SER A 171 17.40 -5.07 -1.05
C SER A 171 17.26 -6.54 -0.64
N ALA A 172 16.05 -6.96 -0.23
CA ALA A 172 15.70 -8.35 0.03
C ALA A 172 15.26 -9.11 -1.23
N ASN A 173 15.44 -8.53 -2.44
CA ASN A 173 14.96 -9.06 -3.73
C ASN A 173 13.44 -9.31 -3.79
N VAL A 174 12.68 -8.51 -3.04
CA VAL A 174 11.20 -8.55 -3.06
C VAL A 174 10.69 -7.35 -3.85
N ILE A 175 9.68 -7.57 -4.69
CA ILE A 175 8.94 -6.51 -5.40
C ILE A 175 7.53 -6.50 -4.84
N HIS A 176 7.01 -5.33 -4.45
CA HIS A 176 5.72 -5.21 -3.78
C HIS A 176 4.54 -5.47 -4.74
N ARG A 177 4.57 -4.88 -5.95
CA ARG A 177 3.63 -5.08 -7.07
C ARG A 177 2.22 -4.52 -6.91
N ASP A 178 1.78 -4.22 -5.69
CA ASP A 178 0.46 -3.64 -5.43
C ASP A 178 0.52 -2.43 -4.49
N LEU A 179 1.47 -1.52 -4.72
CA LEU A 179 1.51 -0.26 -3.99
C LEU A 179 0.32 0.61 -4.40
N LYS A 180 -0.41 1.08 -3.38
CA LYS A 180 -1.55 1.98 -3.49
C LYS A 180 -1.76 2.66 -2.13
N PRO A 181 -2.46 3.80 -2.05
CA PRO A 181 -2.59 4.55 -0.81
C PRO A 181 -3.20 3.75 0.36
N SER A 182 -4.11 2.80 0.10
CA SER A 182 -4.69 1.94 1.15
C SER A 182 -3.71 0.91 1.74
N ASN A 183 -2.56 0.70 1.11
CA ASN A 183 -1.51 -0.22 1.57
C ASN A 183 -0.38 0.54 2.28
N LEU A 184 -0.52 1.85 2.45
CA LEU A 184 0.40 2.73 3.16
C LEU A 184 -0.29 3.20 4.44
N LEU A 185 0.03 2.52 5.55
CA LEU A 185 -0.59 2.74 6.85
C LEU A 185 0.13 3.86 7.60
N LEU A 186 -0.62 4.65 8.36
CA LEU A 186 -0.16 5.85 9.06
C LEU A 186 -0.61 5.84 10.52
N ASN A 187 0.22 6.40 11.39
CA ASN A 187 -0.13 6.71 12.78
C ASN A 187 -0.23 8.23 13.02
N ALA A 188 -0.64 8.62 14.23
CA ALA A 188 -0.77 10.01 14.68
C ALA A 188 0.55 10.80 14.73
N ASN A 189 1.70 10.13 14.58
CA ASN A 189 3.02 10.75 14.48
C ASN A 189 3.47 10.95 13.03
N CYS A 190 2.62 10.69 12.04
CA CYS A 190 2.96 10.65 10.62
C CYS A 190 3.93 9.52 10.22
N ASP A 191 4.14 8.50 11.06
CA ASP A 191 4.96 7.35 10.69
C ASP A 191 4.21 6.48 9.69
N LEU A 192 4.89 6.14 8.60
CA LEU A 192 4.34 5.39 7.49
C LEU A 192 4.92 3.99 7.44
N LYS A 193 4.03 3.00 7.28
CA LYS A 193 4.38 1.59 7.11
C LYS A 193 3.73 0.98 5.87
N ILE A 194 4.55 0.33 5.05
CA ILE A 194 4.09 -0.42 3.88
C ILE A 194 3.54 -1.78 4.34
N GLY A 195 2.30 -2.10 3.95
CA GLY A 195 1.63 -3.36 4.24
C GLY A 195 1.07 -4.05 2.99
N ASP A 196 0.42 -5.21 3.20
CA ASP A 196 -0.22 -6.05 2.16
C ASP A 196 0.76 -6.61 1.10
N PHE A 197 1.54 -7.60 1.53
CA PHE A 197 2.51 -8.31 0.68
C PHE A 197 1.93 -9.53 -0.05
N GLY A 198 0.60 -9.70 -0.10
CA GLY A 198 -0.04 -10.89 -0.68
C GLY A 198 0.30 -11.10 -2.17
N LEU A 199 0.51 -10.01 -2.90
CA LEU A 199 0.85 -9.99 -4.32
C LEU A 199 2.35 -9.85 -4.62
N ALA A 200 3.18 -9.64 -3.60
CA ALA A 200 4.62 -9.48 -3.75
C ALA A 200 5.26 -10.71 -4.43
N ARG A 201 6.43 -10.52 -5.04
CA ARG A 201 7.19 -11.61 -5.66
C ARG A 201 8.69 -11.43 -5.50
N PRO A 202 9.46 -12.53 -5.47
CA PRO A 202 10.89 -12.46 -5.72
C PRO A 202 11.16 -11.86 -7.10
N THR A 203 12.26 -11.12 -7.26
CA THR A 203 12.69 -10.57 -8.56
C THR A 203 12.89 -11.64 -9.64
N SER A 204 13.06 -12.90 -9.27
CA SER A 204 13.29 -14.04 -10.17
C SER A 204 12.04 -14.80 -10.62
N GLU A 205 10.85 -14.49 -10.11
CA GLU A 205 9.61 -15.23 -10.44
C GLU A 205 8.71 -14.47 -11.45
N ASN A 206 8.71 -14.92 -12.70
CA ASN A 206 7.84 -14.41 -13.77
C ASN A 206 6.52 -15.19 -13.88
N GLU A 207 5.76 -15.28 -12.79
CA GLU A 207 4.43 -15.89 -12.81
C GLU A 207 3.40 -14.91 -13.42
N PHE A 208 2.66 -15.36 -14.43
CA PHE A 208 1.63 -14.56 -15.11
C PHE A 208 0.59 -14.01 -14.13
N MET A 209 0.17 -12.77 -14.33
CA MET A 209 -0.88 -12.16 -13.54
C MET A 209 -2.24 -12.72 -13.94
N THR A 210 -3.04 -13.14 -12.97
CA THR A 210 -4.48 -13.24 -13.16
C THR A 210 -5.04 -11.82 -13.26
N GLU A 211 -5.64 -11.53 -14.41
CA GLU A 211 -5.98 -10.19 -14.89
C GLU A 211 -7.13 -9.52 -14.12
N TYR A 212 -7.87 -10.27 -13.29
CA TYR A 212 -9.20 -9.89 -12.84
C TYR A 212 -9.25 -9.32 -11.40
N VAL A 213 -9.89 -8.14 -11.31
CA VAL A 213 -10.48 -7.50 -10.11
C VAL A 213 -9.53 -6.87 -9.07
N VAL A 214 -8.64 -5.96 -9.48
CA VAL A 214 -8.01 -4.99 -8.55
C VAL A 214 -7.86 -3.62 -9.24
N THR A 215 -7.89 -2.54 -8.45
CA THR A 215 -7.62 -1.17 -8.89
C THR A 215 -6.29 -1.10 -9.66
N ARG A 216 -6.30 -0.56 -10.89
CA ARG A 216 -5.13 -0.52 -11.80
C ARG A 216 -4.43 0.84 -11.85
N TRP A 217 -4.94 1.83 -11.14
CA TRP A 217 -4.51 3.24 -11.25
C TRP A 217 -3.03 3.48 -10.96
N TYR A 218 -2.42 2.61 -10.15
CA TYR A 218 -1.01 2.69 -9.75
C TYR A 218 -0.11 1.69 -10.47
N ARG A 219 -0.65 0.90 -11.42
CA ARG A 219 0.14 -0.12 -12.14
C ARG A 219 0.99 0.53 -13.23
N ALA A 220 2.24 0.08 -13.33
CA ALA A 220 3.18 0.51 -14.34
C ALA A 220 2.77 0.05 -15.76
N PRO A 221 3.15 0.77 -16.83
CA PRO A 221 2.80 0.44 -18.21
C PRO A 221 3.19 -0.99 -18.61
N GLU A 222 4.37 -1.45 -18.18
CA GLU A 222 4.87 -2.80 -18.48
C GLU A 222 3.98 -3.92 -17.90
N LEU A 223 3.31 -3.68 -16.76
CA LEU A 223 2.35 -4.62 -16.18
C LEU A 223 1.03 -4.60 -16.94
N LEU A 224 0.61 -3.43 -17.43
CA LEU A 224 -0.57 -3.32 -18.29
C LEU A 224 -0.32 -4.04 -19.61
N LEU A 225 0.86 -3.89 -20.21
CA LEU A 225 1.21 -4.52 -21.49
C LEU A 225 1.57 -6.01 -21.39
N ASN A 226 1.45 -6.60 -20.20
CA ASN A 226 1.78 -7.99 -19.90
C ASN A 226 3.22 -8.36 -20.33
N SER A 227 4.18 -7.45 -20.07
CA SER A 227 5.59 -7.72 -20.29
C SER A 227 6.05 -8.81 -19.30
N PRO A 228 6.74 -9.87 -19.77
CA PRO A 228 7.17 -10.95 -18.89
C PRO A 228 8.29 -10.52 -17.95
N ASP A 229 9.11 -9.56 -18.36
CA ASP A 229 10.28 -9.09 -17.62
C ASP A 229 9.98 -7.70 -17.04
N TYR A 230 9.54 -7.67 -15.78
CA TYR A 230 9.39 -6.44 -15.00
C TYR A 230 10.33 -6.48 -13.80
N THR A 231 10.74 -5.29 -13.33
CA THR A 231 11.72 -5.14 -12.24
C THR A 231 11.12 -4.36 -11.09
N ALA A 232 11.91 -4.11 -10.03
CA ALA A 232 11.55 -3.21 -8.94
C ALA A 232 11.10 -1.80 -9.38
N SER A 233 11.42 -1.40 -10.63
CA SER A 233 10.95 -0.16 -11.26
C SER A 233 9.43 0.00 -11.25
N ILE A 234 8.64 -1.08 -11.22
CA ILE A 234 7.17 -0.99 -11.17
C ILE A 234 6.67 -0.32 -9.89
N ASP A 235 7.35 -0.56 -8.77
CA ASP A 235 6.99 0.03 -7.49
C ASP A 235 7.30 1.54 -7.51
N VAL A 236 8.40 1.94 -8.16
CA VAL A 236 8.77 3.36 -8.34
C VAL A 236 7.72 4.12 -9.14
N TRP A 237 7.15 3.49 -10.17
CA TRP A 237 6.02 4.06 -10.91
C TRP A 237 4.81 4.26 -10.00
N SER A 238 4.45 3.24 -9.21
CA SER A 238 3.33 3.35 -8.26
C SER A 238 3.53 4.49 -7.27
N VAL A 239 4.75 4.68 -6.75
CA VAL A 239 5.08 5.82 -5.88
C VAL A 239 4.86 7.16 -6.58
N GLY A 240 5.27 7.29 -7.85
CA GLY A 240 5.02 8.49 -8.64
C GLY A 240 3.53 8.83 -8.75
N CYS A 241 2.68 7.82 -9.02
CA CYS A 241 1.23 7.99 -9.04
C CYS A 241 0.67 8.39 -7.67
N ILE A 242 1.11 7.73 -6.59
CA ILE A 242 0.66 7.99 -5.22
C ILE A 242 1.01 9.41 -4.79
N TYR A 243 2.23 9.86 -5.07
CA TYR A 243 2.67 11.21 -4.70
C TYR A 243 1.86 12.28 -5.42
N MET A 244 1.60 12.10 -6.72
CA MET A 244 0.74 13.04 -7.46
C MET A 244 -0.70 13.03 -6.97
N GLU A 245 -1.22 11.89 -6.53
CA GLU A 245 -2.54 11.81 -5.91
C GLU A 245 -2.58 12.53 -4.57
N LEU A 246 -1.50 12.43 -3.78
CA LEU A 246 -1.36 13.13 -2.51
C LEU A 246 -1.41 14.66 -2.69
N MET A 247 -0.69 15.17 -3.70
CA MET A 247 -0.66 16.61 -3.99
C MET A 247 -1.98 17.12 -4.59
N ASN A 248 -2.64 16.33 -5.44
CA ASN A 248 -3.85 16.76 -6.17
C ASN A 248 -5.18 16.37 -5.50
N ARG A 249 -5.13 15.51 -4.47
CA ARG A 249 -6.30 14.85 -3.87
C ARG A 249 -7.18 14.07 -4.85
N LYS A 250 -6.63 13.72 -6.00
CA LYS A 250 -7.32 13.02 -7.09
C LYS A 250 -6.37 12.02 -7.73
N PRO A 251 -6.82 10.79 -8.03
CA PRO A 251 -5.99 9.80 -8.68
C PRO A 251 -5.44 10.32 -10.01
N LEU A 252 -4.13 10.17 -10.22
CA LEU A 252 -3.46 10.66 -11.43
C LEU A 252 -4.00 9.98 -12.70
N PHE A 253 -4.24 8.67 -12.62
CA PHE A 253 -4.69 7.86 -13.75
C PHE A 253 -5.88 6.98 -13.36
N ALA A 254 -7.08 7.56 -13.33
CA ALA A 254 -8.33 6.87 -13.00
C ALA A 254 -8.96 6.11 -14.20
N GLY A 255 -8.25 5.10 -14.72
CA GLY A 255 -8.76 4.25 -15.79
C GLY A 255 -9.96 3.41 -15.36
N ARG A 256 -10.92 3.23 -16.29
CA ARG A 256 -12.14 2.41 -16.08
C ARG A 256 -11.90 0.95 -16.44
N ASP A 257 -11.05 0.75 -17.43
CA ASP A 257 -10.59 -0.51 -17.95
C ASP A 257 -9.13 -0.34 -18.40
N HIS A 258 -8.53 -1.43 -18.88
CA HIS A 258 -7.14 -1.45 -19.34
C HIS A 258 -6.88 -0.43 -20.48
N VAL A 259 -7.80 -0.33 -21.43
CA VAL A 259 -7.67 0.53 -22.60
C VAL A 259 -7.74 2.00 -22.19
N HIS A 260 -8.71 2.34 -21.33
CA HIS A 260 -8.84 3.69 -20.77
C HIS A 260 -7.62 4.05 -19.93
N GLN A 261 -7.07 3.12 -19.14
CA GLN A 261 -5.86 3.35 -18.36
C GLN A 261 -4.69 3.73 -19.28
N MET A 262 -4.42 2.94 -20.33
CA MET A 262 -3.32 3.23 -21.25
C MET A 262 -3.50 4.57 -21.97
N ARG A 263 -4.74 4.89 -22.36
CA ARG A 263 -5.07 6.18 -22.98
C ARG A 263 -4.69 7.35 -22.07
N LEU A 264 -5.08 7.32 -20.80
CA LEU A 264 -4.74 8.36 -19.82
C LEU A 264 -3.22 8.52 -19.67
N LEU A 265 -2.46 7.41 -19.69
CA LEU A 265 -1.00 7.46 -19.65
C LEU A 265 -0.43 8.20 -20.87
N THR A 266 -0.88 7.84 -22.07
CA THR A 266 -0.40 8.44 -23.32
C THR A 266 -0.82 9.90 -23.48
N GLU A 267 -1.99 10.28 -22.98
CA GLU A 267 -2.46 11.68 -23.02
C GLU A 267 -1.57 12.59 -22.17
N LEU A 268 -1.12 12.13 -21.00
CA LEU A 268 -0.26 12.92 -20.11
C LEU A 268 1.23 12.84 -20.48
N LEU A 269 1.76 11.62 -20.63
CA LEU A 269 3.19 11.36 -20.81
C LEU A 269 3.65 11.49 -22.27
N GLY A 270 2.70 11.58 -23.20
CA GLY A 270 2.92 11.48 -24.63
C GLY A 270 2.89 10.03 -25.12
N THR A 271 2.64 9.85 -26.42
CA THR A 271 2.67 8.53 -27.05
C THR A 271 4.12 8.01 -27.07
N PRO A 272 4.38 6.78 -26.57
CA PRO A 272 5.74 6.21 -26.54
C PRO A 272 6.36 6.12 -27.93
N THR A 273 7.64 6.45 -28.04
CA THR A 273 8.39 6.28 -29.29
C THR A 273 8.79 4.81 -29.49
N GLU A 274 9.18 4.41 -30.70
CA GLU A 274 9.70 3.05 -30.94
C GLU A 274 10.90 2.72 -30.04
N SER A 275 11.70 3.73 -29.64
CA SER A 275 12.81 3.55 -28.70
C SER A 275 12.34 3.21 -27.28
N ASP A 276 11.17 3.70 -26.88
CA ASP A 276 10.58 3.43 -25.56
C ASP A 276 9.85 2.08 -25.53
N LEU A 277 9.49 1.54 -26.70
CA LEU A 277 8.84 0.23 -26.85
C LEU A 277 9.84 -0.92 -26.94
N GLY A 278 11.15 -0.65 -26.84
CA GLY A 278 12.21 -1.65 -26.95
C GLY A 278 12.08 -2.80 -25.93
N PHE A 279 11.58 -2.51 -24.72
CA PHE A 279 11.38 -3.52 -23.67
C PHE A 279 10.18 -4.43 -23.91
N VAL A 280 9.20 -3.99 -24.70
CA VAL A 280 7.97 -4.75 -24.94
C VAL A 280 8.29 -5.90 -25.88
N ARG A 281 8.17 -7.15 -25.40
CA ARG A 281 8.38 -8.34 -26.25
C ARG A 281 7.13 -8.78 -27.00
N ASN A 282 5.95 -8.42 -26.49
CA ASN A 282 4.68 -8.79 -27.09
C ASN A 282 4.35 -7.89 -28.29
N ASP A 283 4.29 -8.49 -29.49
CA ASP A 283 3.99 -7.77 -30.73
C ASP A 283 2.55 -7.22 -30.78
N ASP A 284 1.59 -7.91 -30.15
CA ASP A 284 0.20 -7.43 -30.09
C ASP A 284 0.10 -6.18 -29.21
N ALA A 285 0.86 -6.14 -28.11
CA ALA A 285 0.96 -4.96 -27.25
C ALA A 285 1.59 -3.76 -27.99
N LYS A 286 2.63 -4.00 -28.81
CA LYS A 286 3.22 -2.95 -29.68
C LYS A 286 2.21 -2.45 -30.72
N ARG A 287 1.50 -3.37 -31.39
CA ARG A 287 0.46 -3.01 -32.38
C ARG A 287 -0.64 -2.17 -31.73
N TYR A 288 -1.09 -2.55 -30.55
CA TYR A 288 -2.07 -1.80 -29.79
C TYR A 288 -1.62 -0.35 -29.51
N ILE A 289 -0.38 -0.15 -29.03
CA ILE A 289 0.14 1.20 -28.77
C ILE A 289 0.24 2.03 -30.05
N ARG A 290 0.69 1.43 -31.16
CA ARG A 290 0.78 2.11 -32.46
C ARG A 290 -0.58 2.55 -33.02
N GLN A 291 -1.67 1.92 -32.60
CA GLN A 291 -3.02 2.30 -33.00
C GLN A 291 -3.61 3.42 -32.15
N LEU A 292 -2.99 3.77 -31.02
CA LEU A 292 -3.46 4.87 -30.18
C LEU A 292 -3.25 6.22 -30.90
N PRO A 293 -4.15 7.19 -30.72
CA PRO A 293 -3.95 8.53 -31.23
C PRO A 293 -2.63 9.13 -30.73
N PRO A 294 -1.87 9.85 -31.58
CA PRO A 294 -0.64 10.51 -31.15
C PRO A 294 -0.95 11.68 -30.22
N HIS A 295 -0.28 11.71 -29.07
CA HIS A 295 -0.37 12.79 -28.09
C HIS A 295 1.04 13.34 -27.79
N PRO A 296 1.22 14.67 -27.81
CA PRO A 296 2.46 15.27 -27.32
C PRO A 296 2.56 15.11 -25.80
N ARG A 297 3.77 14.95 -25.28
CA ARG A 297 4.00 14.97 -23.83
C ARG A 297 3.58 16.33 -23.28
N GLN A 298 2.77 16.31 -22.22
CA GLN A 298 2.37 17.54 -21.54
C GLN A 298 3.37 17.87 -20.42
N PRO A 299 3.89 19.11 -20.32
CA PRO A 299 4.79 19.49 -19.24
C PRO A 299 4.08 19.46 -17.89
N PHE A 300 4.61 18.66 -16.96
CA PHE A 300 3.99 18.48 -15.64
C PHE A 300 3.88 19.79 -14.86
N ALA A 301 4.87 20.68 -14.97
CA ALA A 301 4.85 21.99 -14.33
C ALA A 301 3.69 22.90 -14.79
N ILE A 302 3.16 22.67 -16.00
CA ILE A 302 2.00 23.43 -16.52
C ILE A 302 0.69 22.87 -15.99
N ILE A 303 0.58 21.55 -15.89
CA ILE A 303 -0.63 20.87 -15.40
C ILE A 303 -0.74 20.99 -13.87
N PHE A 304 0.40 20.93 -13.18
CA PHE A 304 0.50 20.92 -11.73
C PHE A 304 1.34 22.10 -11.22
N PRO A 305 0.93 23.36 -11.50
CA PRO A 305 1.75 24.55 -11.18
C PRO A 305 1.88 24.82 -9.67
N HIS A 306 1.05 24.17 -8.85
CA HIS A 306 1.06 24.27 -7.39
C HIS A 306 2.04 23.28 -6.73
N VAL A 307 2.58 22.33 -7.49
CA VAL A 307 3.54 21.34 -6.98
C VAL A 307 4.94 21.91 -7.13
N ASN A 308 5.79 21.70 -6.12
CA ASN A 308 7.16 22.17 -6.13
C ASN A 308 7.93 21.67 -7.37
N PRO A 309 8.64 22.55 -8.10
CA PRO A 309 9.39 22.18 -9.31
C PRO A 309 10.37 21.03 -9.13
N VAL A 310 11.00 20.91 -7.95
CA VAL A 310 11.93 19.81 -7.65
C VAL A 310 11.17 18.48 -7.50
N ALA A 311 9.98 18.53 -6.90
CA ALA A 311 9.09 17.37 -6.82
C ALA A 311 8.63 16.95 -8.22
N ILE A 312 8.27 17.91 -9.09
CA ILE A 312 7.90 17.64 -10.48
C ILE A 312 9.03 16.93 -11.23
N ASP A 313 10.27 17.42 -11.14
CA ASP A 313 11.42 16.78 -11.79
C ASP A 313 11.62 15.33 -11.32
N LEU A 314 11.48 15.08 -10.01
CA LEU A 314 11.54 13.72 -9.46
C LEU A 314 10.41 12.83 -10.01
N ILE A 315 9.17 13.34 -10.04
CA ILE A 315 8.02 12.59 -10.52
C ILE A 315 8.10 12.29 -12.01
N GLU A 316 8.59 13.22 -12.84
CA GLU A 316 8.79 12.95 -14.26
C GLU A 316 9.79 11.80 -14.49
N LYS A 317 10.82 11.68 -13.65
CA LYS A 317 11.78 10.58 -13.67
C LYS A 317 11.19 9.25 -13.15
N MET A 318 10.26 9.30 -12.19
CA MET A 318 9.51 8.12 -11.72
C MET A 318 8.48 7.64 -12.75
N LEU A 319 7.79 8.57 -13.43
CA LEU A 319 6.76 8.29 -14.43
C LEU A 319 7.33 8.20 -15.85
N THR A 320 8.54 7.66 -15.98
CA THR A 320 9.12 7.31 -17.28
C THR A 320 8.51 6.01 -17.78
N PHE A 321 8.03 6.04 -19.03
CA PHE A 321 7.33 4.91 -19.66
C PHE A 321 8.24 3.68 -19.78
N ASP A 322 9.44 3.87 -20.31
CA ASP A 322 10.46 2.83 -20.41
C ASP A 322 11.03 2.49 -19.02
N PRO A 323 10.84 1.27 -18.50
CA PRO A 323 11.30 0.88 -17.18
C PRO A 323 12.83 0.91 -17.04
N THR A 324 13.58 0.79 -18.14
CA THR A 324 15.05 0.81 -18.11
C THR A 324 15.62 2.22 -17.92
N LYS A 325 14.84 3.24 -18.31
CA LYS A 325 15.15 4.66 -18.15
C LYS A 325 14.57 5.24 -16.86
N ARG A 326 13.66 4.52 -16.21
CA ARG A 326 13.02 4.92 -14.95
C ARG A 326 14.05 4.98 -13.83
N ILE A 327 13.94 5.98 -12.97
CA ILE A 327 14.85 6.13 -11.83
C ILE A 327 14.80 4.90 -10.91
N THR A 328 15.94 4.27 -10.67
CA THR A 328 16.11 3.09 -9.81
C THR A 328 16.94 3.39 -8.56
N GLY A 329 17.92 4.29 -8.69
CA GLY A 329 18.77 4.78 -7.61
C GLY A 329 18.17 6.00 -6.92
N ILE A 330 17.14 5.80 -6.11
CA ILE A 330 16.41 6.85 -5.40
C ILE A 330 17.38 7.72 -4.53
N CYS A 331 18.53 7.18 -4.10
CA CYS A 331 19.49 7.85 -3.22
C CYS A 331 20.15 9.13 -3.75
N SER A 332 20.33 9.32 -5.07
CA SER A 332 21.11 10.47 -5.57
C SER A 332 20.29 11.76 -5.71
N LEU A 333 18.99 11.65 -5.98
CA LEU A 333 18.06 12.79 -6.09
C LEU A 333 17.32 13.08 -4.78
N LEU A 334 17.23 12.09 -3.87
CA LEU A 334 16.70 12.30 -2.52
C LEU A 334 17.50 13.37 -1.76
N LEU A 335 18.83 13.40 -1.89
CA LEU A 335 19.66 14.36 -1.16
C LEU A 335 19.23 15.81 -1.47
N CYS A 336 19.13 16.20 -2.75
CA CYS A 336 18.75 17.57 -3.11
C CYS A 336 17.29 17.95 -2.78
N TYR A 337 16.35 16.98 -2.71
CA TYR A 337 14.95 17.26 -2.39
C TYR A 337 14.66 17.20 -0.88
N PHE A 338 15.45 16.45 -0.12
CA PHE A 338 15.28 16.22 1.31
C PHE A 338 16.35 16.90 2.17
N ASP A 339 17.19 17.78 1.63
CA ASP A 339 18.19 18.53 2.42
C ASP A 339 17.56 19.23 3.65
N VAL A 340 16.28 19.60 3.60
CA VAL A 340 15.53 20.15 4.76
C VAL A 340 15.08 19.07 5.75
N VAL A 341 14.73 17.87 5.30
CA VAL A 341 14.18 16.79 6.16
C VAL A 341 15.30 15.95 6.80
N VAL A 342 16.44 15.79 6.14
CA VAL A 342 17.59 15.03 6.65
C VAL A 342 18.29 15.74 7.81
N ASP A 343 18.24 17.08 7.86
CA ASP A 343 18.80 17.87 8.97
C ASP A 343 17.86 17.98 10.18
N ILE A 344 16.56 17.68 10.04
CA ILE A 344 15.57 17.74 11.13
C ILE A 344 15.53 16.43 11.96
N MET A 345 16.16 15.35 11.49
CA MET A 345 16.12 14.02 12.13
C MET A 345 17.49 13.45 12.58
N LYS A 346 18.50 14.31 12.73
CA LYS A 346 19.67 14.02 13.57
C LYS A 346 19.56 14.80 14.87
#